data_AF-A0A8X7BN55-F1
#
_entry.id   AF-A0A8X7BN55-F1
#
_cell.length_a   1.000
_cell.length_b   1.000
_cell.length_c   1.000
_cell.angle_alpha   90.00
_cell.angle_beta   90.00
_cell.angle_gamma   90.00
#
_symmetry.space_group_name_H-M   'P 1'
#
loop_
_entity.id
_entity.type
_entity.pdbx_description
1 polymer ?
#
loop_
_entity_poly.entity_id
_entity_poly.type
_entity_poly.pdbx_seq_one_letter_code
_entity_poly.pdbx_strand_id
1 'polypeptide(L)'
;MVKYTNEQRLQILEIYYRNSESVAATLRVLIPIFGRNSRPSRQAVTSLVKKFESTNSFCDAAVPVRLWVGQCVENIAAVETSLANDPNQSIPRRSQELGIAKTTLWRILRKDLTLHLYKIRFTQELKPMDKSK
;
A
#
# COMPACT_ATOMS: atom_id res chain seq x y z
N MET A 1 20.26 -3.52 -7.24
CA MET A 1 19.63 -4.49 -8.17
C MET A 1 18.88 -3.69 -9.23
N VAL A 2 19.16 -3.91 -10.52
CA VAL A 2 18.51 -3.18 -11.63
C VAL A 2 17.03 -3.53 -11.65
N LYS A 3 16.16 -2.51 -11.64
CA LYS A 3 14.71 -2.68 -11.76
C LYS A 3 14.33 -2.54 -13.24
N TYR A 4 13.68 -3.56 -13.79
CA TYR A 4 13.14 -3.54 -15.15
C TYR A 4 11.73 -2.95 -15.16
N THR A 5 11.44 -2.11 -16.14
CA THR A 5 10.06 -1.63 -16.40
C THR A 5 9.18 -2.79 -16.91
N ASN A 6 7.86 -2.63 -16.87
CA ASN A 6 6.94 -3.67 -17.36
C ASN A 6 7.16 -3.98 -18.86
N GLU A 7 7.47 -2.98 -19.66
CA GLU A 7 7.79 -3.13 -21.09
C GLU A 7 9.06 -3.98 -21.29
N GLN A 8 10.11 -3.69 -20.51
CA GLN A 8 11.36 -4.47 -20.56
C GLN A 8 11.14 -5.92 -20.11
N ARG A 9 10.30 -6.12 -19.09
CA ARG A 9 9.92 -7.46 -18.62
C ARG A 9 9.19 -8.25 -19.71
N LEU A 10 8.26 -7.61 -20.43
CA LEU A 10 7.56 -8.22 -21.56
C LEU A 10 8.54 -8.59 -22.69
N GLN A 11 9.43 -7.68 -23.09
CA GLN A 11 10.45 -7.97 -24.11
C GLN A 11 11.35 -9.15 -23.73
N ILE A 12 11.78 -9.24 -22.47
CA ILE A 12 12.58 -10.38 -21.98
C ILE A 12 11.80 -11.69 -22.11
N LEU A 13 10.50 -11.68 -21.77
CA LEU A 13 9.64 -12.85 -21.84
C LEU A 13 9.38 -13.31 -23.29
N GLU A 14 9.11 -12.38 -24.20
CA GLU A 14 8.92 -12.69 -25.63
C GLU A 14 10.17 -13.33 -26.25
N ILE A 15 11.34 -12.77 -25.94
CA ILE A 15 12.63 -13.30 -26.40
C ILE A 15 12.88 -14.68 -25.77
N TYR A 16 12.39 -14.93 -24.55
CA TYR A 16 12.49 -16.23 -23.89
C TYR A 16 11.72 -17.33 -24.59
N TYR A 17 10.44 -17.10 -24.85
CA TYR A 17 9.64 -18.10 -25.56
C TYR A 17 10.09 -18.29 -27.01
N ARG A 18 10.58 -17.24 -27.68
CA ARG A 18 11.13 -17.36 -29.04
C ARG A 18 12.38 -18.24 -29.12
N ASN A 19 13.17 -18.30 -28.05
CA ASN A 19 14.43 -19.04 -27.99
C ASN A 19 14.29 -20.42 -27.33
N SER A 20 13.11 -21.04 -27.43
CA SER A 20 12.82 -22.38 -26.89
C SER A 20 13.13 -22.50 -25.39
N GLU A 21 12.80 -21.47 -24.61
CA GLU A 21 12.95 -21.45 -23.15
C GLU A 21 14.41 -21.57 -22.66
N SER A 22 15.38 -21.30 -23.54
CA SER A 22 16.79 -21.33 -23.17
C SER A 22 17.25 -20.01 -22.54
N VAL A 23 17.55 -20.03 -21.23
CA VAL A 23 18.11 -18.89 -20.49
C VAL A 23 19.47 -18.45 -21.06
N ALA A 24 20.27 -19.38 -21.59
CA ALA A 24 21.57 -19.01 -22.15
C ALA A 24 21.44 -18.30 -23.50
N ALA A 25 20.55 -18.78 -24.37
CA ALA A 25 20.32 -18.20 -25.69
C ALA A 25 19.67 -16.81 -25.57
N THR A 26 18.65 -16.67 -24.73
CA THR A 26 18.02 -15.37 -24.43
C THR A 26 19.00 -14.31 -23.99
N LEU A 27 19.87 -14.64 -23.04
CA LEU A 27 20.84 -13.67 -22.55
C LEU A 27 21.82 -13.22 -23.64
N ARG A 28 22.16 -14.07 -24.61
CA ARG A 28 22.99 -13.65 -25.76
C ARG A 28 22.27 -12.63 -26.62
N VAL A 29 20.99 -12.84 -26.87
CA VAL A 29 20.13 -11.92 -27.65
C VAL A 29 19.86 -10.62 -26.89
N LEU A 30 19.76 -10.66 -25.56
CA LEU A 30 19.49 -9.49 -24.73
C LEU A 30 20.69 -8.56 -24.54
N ILE A 31 21.94 -9.04 -24.71
CA ILE A 31 23.16 -8.23 -24.57
C ILE A 31 23.18 -7.00 -25.50
N PRO A 32 22.95 -7.12 -26.83
CA PRO A 32 22.95 -5.95 -27.71
C PRO A 32 21.79 -4.98 -27.42
N ILE A 33 20.66 -5.47 -26.91
CA ILE A 33 19.45 -4.67 -26.69
C ILE A 33 19.56 -3.81 -25.42
N PHE A 34 19.98 -4.42 -24.30
CA PHE A 34 20.03 -3.77 -22.99
C PHE A 34 21.40 -3.14 -22.68
N GLY A 35 22.44 -3.49 -23.45
CA GLY A 35 23.82 -3.10 -23.17
C GLY A 35 24.45 -3.87 -22.02
N ARG A 36 25.77 -3.69 -21.82
CA ARG A 36 26.54 -4.48 -20.84
C ARG A 36 26.11 -4.27 -19.38
N ASN A 37 25.71 -3.05 -19.02
CA ASN A 37 25.46 -2.68 -17.62
C ASN A 37 24.01 -2.93 -17.17
N SER A 38 23.06 -2.97 -18.10
CA SER A 38 21.63 -3.19 -17.81
C SER A 38 21.17 -4.60 -18.17
N ARG A 39 22.12 -5.52 -18.34
CA ARG A 39 21.85 -6.90 -18.73
C ARG A 39 21.11 -7.65 -17.61
N PRO A 40 20.01 -8.36 -17.93
CA PRO A 40 19.40 -9.27 -16.97
C PRO A 40 20.34 -10.40 -16.58
N SER A 41 20.43 -10.66 -15.28
CA SER A 41 21.10 -11.84 -14.74
C SER A 41 20.31 -13.10 -15.11
N ARG A 42 20.99 -14.26 -15.18
CA ARG A 42 20.32 -15.57 -15.33
C ARG A 42 19.18 -15.74 -14.32
N GLN A 43 19.43 -15.38 -13.06
CA GLN A 43 18.43 -15.44 -12.00
C GLN A 43 17.27 -14.47 -12.21
N ALA A 44 17.53 -13.31 -12.82
CA ALA A 44 16.48 -12.33 -13.11
C ALA A 44 15.51 -12.86 -14.17
N VAL A 45 16.03 -13.51 -15.21
CA VAL A 45 15.19 -14.14 -16.25
C VAL A 45 14.39 -15.31 -15.67
N THR A 46 15.02 -16.22 -14.92
CA THR A 46 14.31 -17.38 -14.36
C THR A 46 13.25 -16.98 -13.33
N SER A 47 13.54 -16.00 -12.46
CA SER A 47 12.56 -15.50 -11.49
C SER A 47 11.42 -14.75 -12.16
N LEU A 48 11.70 -14.00 -13.23
CA LEU A 48 10.67 -13.33 -14.03
C LEU A 48 9.70 -14.33 -14.67
N VAL A 49 10.23 -15.34 -15.36
CA VAL A 49 9.44 -16.39 -16.02
C VAL A 49 8.59 -17.12 -14.98
N LYS A 50 9.21 -17.59 -13.89
CA LYS A 50 8.50 -18.29 -12.80
C LYS A 50 7.38 -17.45 -12.20
N LYS A 51 7.61 -16.15 -11.99
CA LYS A 51 6.59 -15.22 -11.46
C LYS A 51 5.45 -15.03 -12.47
N PHE A 52 5.78 -14.94 -13.75
CA PHE A 52 4.77 -14.82 -14.80
C PHE A 52 3.93 -16.08 -14.92
N GLU A 53 4.55 -17.27 -14.94
CA GLU A 53 3.82 -18.55 -14.98
C GLU A 53 2.92 -18.76 -13.76
N SER A 54 3.31 -18.27 -12.58
CA SER A 54 2.49 -18.40 -11.37
C SER A 54 1.34 -17.40 -11.29
N THR A 55 1.55 -16.14 -11.68
CA THR A 55 0.62 -15.03 -11.38
C THR A 55 0.03 -14.41 -12.65
N ASN A 56 0.55 -14.73 -13.84
CA ASN A 56 0.24 -14.11 -15.14
C ASN A 56 0.35 -12.58 -15.13
N SER A 57 1.18 -12.03 -14.24
CA SER A 57 1.31 -10.60 -14.03
C SER A 57 2.76 -10.20 -13.81
N PHE A 58 3.16 -9.11 -14.44
CA PHE A 58 4.47 -8.49 -14.19
C PHE A 58 4.46 -7.59 -12.96
N CYS A 59 3.30 -7.18 -12.45
CA CYS A 59 3.19 -6.26 -11.32
C CYS A 59 3.91 -6.79 -10.09
N ASP A 60 4.61 -5.91 -9.37
CA ASP A 60 5.26 -6.31 -8.13
C ASP A 60 4.19 -6.67 -7.09
N ALA A 61 4.45 -7.75 -6.34
CA ALA A 61 3.54 -8.16 -5.29
C ALA A 61 3.44 -7.01 -4.26
N ALA A 62 2.23 -6.74 -3.80
CA ALA A 62 2.03 -5.78 -2.73
C ALA A 62 2.91 -6.20 -1.55
N VAL A 63 3.80 -5.31 -1.11
CA VAL A 63 4.62 -5.56 0.06
C VAL A 63 3.66 -5.63 1.24
N PRO A 64 3.59 -6.76 1.97
CA PRO A 64 2.71 -6.84 3.12
C PRO A 64 3.16 -5.77 4.12
N VAL A 65 2.31 -4.77 4.34
CA VAL A 65 2.54 -3.79 5.39
C VAL A 65 2.39 -4.55 6.70
N ARG A 66 3.42 -4.50 7.55
CA ARG A 66 3.34 -5.09 8.89
C ARG A 66 2.21 -4.40 9.65
N LEU A 67 1.07 -5.07 9.76
CA LEU A 67 0.05 -4.73 10.74
C LEU A 67 0.60 -5.07 12.13
N TRP A 68 0.43 -4.17 13.08
CA TRP A 68 0.82 -4.41 14.46
C TRP A 68 -0.37 -4.92 15.25
N VAL A 69 -0.12 -5.70 16.32
CA VAL A 69 -1.12 -6.31 17.23
C VAL A 69 -2.24 -5.36 17.66
N GLY A 70 -1.96 -4.05 17.80
CA GLY A 70 -2.99 -3.07 18.16
C GLY A 70 -4.06 -2.85 17.08
N GLN A 71 -3.73 -3.09 15.81
CA GLN A 71 -4.58 -2.94 14.61
C GLN A 71 -5.19 -4.28 14.18
N CYS A 72 -5.42 -5.19 15.12
CA CYS A 72 -6.19 -6.39 14.83
C CYS A 72 -7.62 -6.00 14.43
N VAL A 73 -8.21 -6.78 13.53
CA VAL A 73 -9.58 -6.57 13.01
C VAL A 73 -10.60 -6.48 14.15
N GLU A 74 -10.40 -7.28 15.21
CA GLU A 74 -11.22 -7.25 16.44
C GLU A 74 -11.19 -5.89 17.14
N ASN A 75 -10.00 -5.29 17.29
CA ASN A 75 -9.87 -3.98 17.94
C ASN A 75 -10.50 -2.87 17.09
N ILE A 76 -10.39 -2.96 15.76
CA ILE A 76 -11.03 -1.99 14.85
C ILE A 76 -12.56 -2.07 15.02
N ALA A 77 -13.12 -3.28 14.98
CA ALA A 77 -14.56 -3.49 15.18
C ALA A 77 -15.04 -3.04 16.57
N ALA A 78 -14.26 -3.30 17.63
CA ALA A 78 -14.57 -2.84 18.99
C ALA A 78 -14.58 -1.29 19.09
N VAL A 79 -13.67 -0.62 18.38
CA VAL A 79 -13.64 0.85 18.32
C VAL A 79 -14.81 1.39 17.50
N GLU A 80 -15.18 0.75 16.38
CA GLU A 80 -16.34 1.14 15.56
C GLU A 80 -17.65 1.02 16.33
N THR A 81 -17.85 -0.10 17.03
CA THR A 81 -19.04 -0.31 17.88
C THR A 81 -19.12 0.70 19.03
N SER A 82 -18.00 0.97 19.70
CA SER A 82 -17.95 2.02 20.74
C SER A 82 -18.26 3.41 20.18
N LEU A 83 -17.78 3.74 18.97
CA LEU A 83 -18.10 4.99 18.28
C LEU A 83 -19.58 5.12 17.93
N ALA A 84 -20.19 4.02 17.47
CA ALA A 84 -21.60 3.99 17.11
C ALA A 84 -22.51 4.18 18.33
N ASN A 85 -22.11 3.61 19.47
CA ASN A 85 -22.85 3.77 20.73
C ASN A 85 -22.71 5.19 21.29
N ASP A 86 -21.47 5.69 21.44
CA ASP A 86 -21.19 6.98 22.08
C ASP A 86 -20.16 7.81 21.29
N PRO A 87 -20.61 8.62 20.32
CA PRO A 87 -19.69 9.37 19.45
C PRO A 87 -18.94 10.49 20.19
N ASN A 88 -19.54 11.06 21.25
CA ASN A 88 -18.98 12.19 22.01
C ASN A 88 -18.00 11.76 23.11
N GLN A 89 -17.76 10.46 23.26
CA GLN A 89 -16.88 9.94 24.28
C GLN A 89 -15.42 10.34 24.03
N SER A 90 -14.72 10.75 25.09
CA SER A 90 -13.33 11.14 24.99
C SER A 90 -12.41 9.95 24.73
N ILE A 91 -11.35 10.17 23.93
CA ILE A 91 -10.35 9.16 23.59
C ILE A 91 -9.74 8.50 24.85
N PRO A 92 -9.35 9.24 25.91
CA PRO A 92 -8.81 8.61 27.11
C PRO A 92 -9.78 7.65 27.80
N ARG A 93 -11.07 7.99 27.83
CA ARG A 93 -12.09 7.18 28.48
C ARG A 93 -12.37 5.90 27.67
N ARG A 94 -12.56 6.05 26.35
CA ARG A 94 -12.73 4.92 25.45
C ARG A 94 -11.55 3.95 25.49
N SER A 95 -10.33 4.48 25.59
CA SER A 95 -9.10 3.69 25.74
C SER A 95 -9.12 2.82 27.01
N GLN A 96 -9.64 3.35 28.12
CA GLN A 96 -9.78 2.59 29.37
C GLN A 96 -10.84 1.49 29.26
N GLU A 97 -11.99 1.81 28.68
CA GLU A 97 -13.09 0.85 28.53
C GLU A 97 -12.76 -0.31 27.59
N LEU A 98 -12.05 -0.05 26.49
CA LEU A 98 -11.62 -1.07 25.54
C LEU A 98 -10.31 -1.77 25.92
N GLY A 99 -9.60 -1.30 26.95
CA GLY A 99 -8.28 -1.83 27.31
C GLY A 99 -7.18 -1.59 26.27
N ILE A 100 -7.39 -0.65 25.34
CA ILE A 100 -6.47 -0.34 24.23
C ILE A 100 -5.64 0.88 24.61
N ALA A 101 -4.34 0.90 24.33
CA ALA A 101 -3.50 2.08 24.57
C ALA A 101 -4.00 3.32 23.79
N LYS A 102 -3.97 4.50 24.41
CA LYS A 102 -4.48 5.75 23.81
C LYS A 102 -3.88 6.06 22.43
N THR A 103 -2.59 5.81 22.26
CA THR A 103 -1.87 6.02 20.98
C THR A 103 -2.35 5.07 19.89
N THR A 104 -2.70 3.83 20.24
CA THR A 104 -3.31 2.84 19.36
C THR A 104 -4.68 3.28 18.91
N LEU A 105 -5.55 3.62 19.87
CA LEU A 105 -6.89 4.09 19.61
C LEU A 105 -6.87 5.31 18.67
N TRP A 106 -5.98 6.26 18.92
CA TRP A 106 -5.81 7.45 18.08
C TRP A 106 -5.37 7.12 16.64
N ARG A 107 -4.51 6.11 16.46
CA ARG A 107 -4.09 5.65 15.12
C ARG A 107 -5.22 4.95 14.37
N ILE A 108 -6.00 4.10 15.05
CA ILE A 108 -7.17 3.42 14.47
C ILE A 108 -8.16 4.47 13.98
N LEU A 109 -8.51 5.43 14.85
CA LEU A 109 -9.42 6.52 14.49
C LEU A 109 -8.95 7.29 13.24
N ARG A 110 -7.65 7.63 13.17
CA ARG A 110 -7.12 8.49 12.10
C ARG A 110 -6.79 7.75 10.79
N LYS A 111 -6.29 6.52 10.86
CA LYS A 111 -5.78 5.77 9.69
C LYS A 111 -6.79 4.78 9.14
N ASP A 112 -7.46 4.03 10.02
CA ASP A 112 -8.38 2.96 9.62
C ASP A 112 -9.79 3.52 9.39
N LEU A 113 -10.28 4.28 10.36
CA LEU A 113 -11.62 4.88 10.28
C LEU A 113 -11.62 6.23 9.57
N THR A 114 -10.45 6.76 9.21
CA THR A 114 -10.28 8.05 8.54
C THR A 114 -11.02 9.23 9.22
N LEU A 115 -11.22 9.13 10.54
CA LEU A 115 -11.83 10.17 11.35
C LEU A 115 -10.77 11.25 11.64
N HIS A 116 -10.97 12.42 11.04
CA HIS A 116 -10.16 13.59 11.33
C HIS A 116 -10.73 14.37 12.52
N LEU A 117 -9.85 15.07 13.25
CA LEU A 117 -10.25 15.93 14.35
C LEU A 117 -11.36 16.89 13.88
N TYR A 118 -12.33 17.17 14.76
CA TYR A 118 -13.46 18.05 14.47
C TYR A 118 -12.99 19.33 13.76
N LYS A 119 -13.56 19.59 12.58
CA LYS A 119 -13.37 20.86 11.88
C LYS A 119 -14.05 21.95 12.70
N ILE A 120 -13.27 22.81 13.34
CA ILE A 120 -13.78 23.98 14.06
C ILE A 120 -14.55 24.84 13.06
N ARG A 121 -15.88 24.91 13.20
CA ARG A 121 -16.71 25.86 12.46
C ARG A 121 -16.82 27.11 13.32
N PHE A 122 -16.07 28.15 12.97
CA PHE A 122 -16.35 29.49 13.45
C PHE A 122 -17.67 29.93 12.83
N THR A 123 -18.74 29.89 13.61
CA THR A 123 -20.01 30.51 13.25
C THR A 123 -20.03 31.86 13.97
N GLN A 124 -19.92 32.93 13.21
CA GLN A 124 -20.11 34.29 13.73
C GLN A 124 -21.53 34.69 13.37
N GLU A 125 -22.31 35.08 14.37
CA GLU A 125 -23.60 35.73 14.16
C GLU A 125 -23.34 37.10 13.49
N LEU A 126 -23.93 37.32 12.31
CA LEU A 126 -23.84 38.60 11.61
C LEU A 126 -24.73 39.62 12.31
N LYS A 127 -24.12 40.63 12.92
CA LYS A 127 -24.85 41.76 13.51
C LYS A 127 -25.22 42.75 12.41
N PRO A 128 -26.28 43.56 12.59
CA PRO A 128 -26.72 44.53 11.57
C PRO A 128 -25.67 45.60 11.23
N MET A 129 -24.65 45.79 12.08
CA MET A 129 -23.50 46.67 11.83
C MET A 129 -22.35 46.00 11.08
N ASP A 130 -22.35 44.67 10.97
CA ASP A 130 -21.29 43.95 10.27
C ASP A 130 -21.47 44.12 8.76
N LYS A 131 -20.41 44.52 8.07
CA LYS A 131 -20.44 44.65 6.61
C LYS A 131 -20.70 43.28 5.99
N SER A 132 -21.83 43.15 5.29
CA SER A 132 -22.05 42.03 4.38
C SER A 132 -20.98 42.06 3.29
N LYS A 133 -20.44 40.88 2.95
CA LYS A 133 -19.59 40.73 1.76
C LYS A 133 -20.39 40.92 0.48
#